data_AF-A0A2D5GVD5-F1
#
_entry.id   AF-A0A2D5GVD5-F1
#
_cell.length_a   1.000
_cell.length_b   1.000
_cell.length_c   1.000
_cell.angle_alpha   90.00
_cell.angle_beta   90.00
_cell.angle_gamma   90.00
#
_symmetry.space_group_name_H-M   'P 1'
#
loop_
_entity.id
_entity.type
_entity.pdbx_description
1 polymer ?
#
loop_
_entity_poly.entity_id
_entity_poly.type
_entity_poly.pdbx_seq_one_letter_code
_entity_poly.pdbx_strand_id
1 'polypeptide(L)'
;MRPDALPRHSTPPLQSSRPPRCPPFVEITKSDQLLPYLEHVAQRPYNHGLNACWDLKEGERVMLRVDNWHSELTIEACKKILEKYKVKYEIKYIDRGPIPQWVGADEVDYYLFRTKELAEWMDMWEEEEKNQKYDKILMGYGGPVLAERFIKIQRMPFITPEILASPAHAMPIEVINAMDKWTWDRIRNAKRARITDPEGTDMSFTNHDEYWDANREFYNPELTARTWTGNEHFGKTYLPGHITGRPWMFHPFKEDGCGIIAGTTNHIAPCDWTQLVVENSKITQINEGGEFGRKLRDVMEQTKDIQYPTFPDKGIMHWWEASIGTNPHIHRPRKDFPSGFVNCLYERVRSGVIHMGFGTIISSMAEREAARMGHLVGHWHLHLYFPTYTCEMDGDNENIIENGRLQALDDPEIRKICSKYGDPELWMDESWNPAVPGINMDGDYWDHYAKAPLHWVKTELEVCRNYHPMFMKMVGADDKYCHGAGADWWKGGCCEHSGVSAPVLPGNCCGHDHD
;
A
#
# COMPACT_ATOMS: atom_id res chain seq x y z
N MET A 1 6.89 -12.52 -31.62
CA MET A 1 5.72 -13.43 -31.52
C MET A 1 4.78 -12.79 -30.51
N ARG A 2 3.49 -12.62 -30.83
CA ARG A 2 2.52 -12.15 -29.82
C ARG A 2 2.40 -13.24 -28.74
N PRO A 3 2.45 -12.90 -27.44
CA PRO A 3 2.40 -13.91 -26.39
C PRO A 3 1.07 -14.68 -26.42
N ASP A 4 1.16 -16.00 -26.30
CA ASP A 4 0.05 -16.92 -26.00
C ASP A 4 -0.41 -16.65 -24.55
N ALA A 5 -1.55 -16.08 -24.19
CA ALA A 5 -2.59 -15.31 -24.85
C ALA A 5 -2.96 -14.18 -23.86
N LEU A 6 -3.40 -13.02 -24.36
CA LEU A 6 -3.98 -11.96 -23.52
C LEU A 6 -5.03 -12.55 -22.55
N PRO A 7 -5.09 -12.11 -21.27
CA PRO A 7 -6.09 -12.60 -20.31
C PRO A 7 -7.50 -12.52 -20.91
N ARG A 8 -8.14 -13.68 -21.09
CA ARG A 8 -9.48 -13.80 -21.66
C ARG A 8 -10.26 -14.83 -20.87
N HIS A 9 -11.35 -14.39 -20.29
CA HIS A 9 -12.24 -15.22 -19.50
C HIS A 9 -13.60 -15.28 -20.20
N SER A 10 -14.14 -16.48 -20.42
CA SER A 10 -15.46 -16.63 -21.06
C SER A 10 -16.60 -16.06 -20.21
N THR A 11 -16.40 -16.05 -18.89
CA THR A 11 -17.26 -15.46 -17.87
C THR A 11 -16.35 -14.85 -16.80
N PRO A 12 -16.77 -13.78 -16.09
CA PRO A 12 -15.93 -13.18 -15.05
C PRO A 12 -15.63 -14.20 -13.94
N PRO A 13 -14.37 -14.64 -13.77
CA PRO A 13 -14.02 -15.78 -12.89
C PRO A 13 -14.26 -15.51 -11.40
N LEU A 14 -14.34 -14.24 -11.00
CA LEU A 14 -14.39 -13.83 -9.59
C LEU A 14 -15.72 -13.16 -9.20
N GLN A 15 -16.72 -13.15 -10.08
CA GLN A 15 -17.99 -12.46 -9.82
C GLN A 15 -18.70 -12.96 -8.56
N SER A 16 -18.64 -14.27 -8.27
CA SER A 16 -19.29 -14.86 -7.10
C SER A 16 -18.46 -14.79 -5.83
N SER A 17 -17.12 -14.84 -5.95
CA SER A 17 -16.21 -14.91 -4.79
C SER A 17 -15.67 -13.54 -4.35
N ARG A 18 -15.57 -12.59 -5.28
CA ARG A 18 -15.00 -11.25 -5.05
C ARG A 18 -15.80 -10.15 -5.75
N PRO A 19 -17.12 -10.05 -5.52
CA PRO A 19 -17.91 -9.00 -6.14
C PRO A 19 -17.34 -7.61 -5.80
N PRO A 20 -17.56 -6.60 -6.65
CA PRO A 20 -17.12 -5.24 -6.36
C PRO A 20 -17.71 -4.77 -5.04
N ARG A 21 -16.96 -3.91 -4.34
CA ARG A 21 -17.40 -3.30 -3.09
C ARG A 21 -16.90 -1.86 -3.08
N CYS A 22 -17.74 -0.94 -2.66
CA CYS A 22 -17.33 0.42 -2.40
C CYS A 22 -18.00 0.84 -1.09
N PRO A 23 -17.30 1.50 -0.16
CA PRO A 23 -17.95 1.96 1.05
C PRO A 23 -18.73 3.26 0.80
N PRO A 24 -19.69 3.62 1.67
CA PRO A 24 -20.34 4.93 1.63
C PRO A 24 -19.33 6.08 1.66
N PHE A 25 -19.67 7.19 1.02
CA PHE A 25 -18.90 8.42 1.13
C PHE A 25 -19.42 9.22 2.32
N VAL A 26 -18.53 9.52 3.26
CA VAL A 26 -18.82 10.39 4.41
C VAL A 26 -18.35 11.80 4.13
N GLU A 27 -19.16 12.78 4.51
CA GLU A 27 -18.84 14.20 4.35
C GLU A 27 -18.28 14.77 5.64
N ILE A 28 -17.04 15.26 5.58
CA ILE A 28 -16.37 15.91 6.70
C ILE A 28 -16.36 17.40 6.46
N THR A 29 -16.99 18.15 7.37
CA THR A 29 -17.13 19.60 7.29
C THR A 29 -16.34 20.32 8.39
N LYS A 30 -15.97 19.61 9.46
CA LYS A 30 -15.24 20.15 10.61
C LYS A 30 -14.09 19.24 10.99
N SER A 31 -12.95 19.82 11.35
CA SER A 31 -11.76 19.06 11.77
C SER A 31 -12.02 18.19 13.01
N ASP A 32 -12.95 18.58 13.89
CA ASP A 32 -13.28 17.84 15.12
C ASP A 32 -13.87 16.46 14.84
N GLN A 33 -14.51 16.28 13.68
CA GLN A 33 -15.05 14.98 13.25
C GLN A 33 -13.93 13.95 12.97
N LEU A 34 -12.69 14.41 12.78
CA LEU A 34 -11.52 13.57 12.49
C LEU A 34 -10.75 13.17 13.75
N LEU A 35 -10.98 13.85 14.88
CA LEU A 35 -10.26 13.59 16.13
C LEU A 35 -10.42 12.17 16.67
N PRO A 36 -11.59 11.52 16.59
CA PRO A 36 -11.74 10.13 17.06
C PRO A 36 -10.82 9.15 16.32
N TYR A 37 -10.65 9.31 15.01
CA TYR A 37 -9.73 8.49 14.21
C TYR A 37 -8.26 8.77 14.59
N LEU A 38 -7.91 10.05 14.75
CA LEU A 38 -6.58 10.46 15.19
C LEU A 38 -6.27 10.01 16.62
N GLU A 39 -7.27 9.86 17.49
CA GLU A 39 -7.08 9.35 18.84
C GLU A 39 -6.53 7.92 18.81
N HIS A 40 -7.11 7.05 17.99
CA HIS A 40 -6.61 5.69 17.79
C HIS A 40 -5.18 5.70 17.24
N VAL A 41 -4.90 6.55 16.24
CA VAL A 41 -3.56 6.71 15.65
C VAL A 41 -2.53 7.23 16.66
N ALA A 42 -2.92 8.19 17.50
CA ALA A 42 -2.07 8.79 18.52
C ALA A 42 -1.64 7.79 19.61
N GLN A 43 -2.55 6.88 19.98
CA GLN A 43 -2.33 5.87 21.03
C GLN A 43 -1.59 4.62 20.55
N ARG A 44 -1.65 4.32 19.25
CA ARG A 44 -1.01 3.13 18.68
C ARG A 44 0.51 3.12 18.98
N PRO A 45 1.05 2.01 19.53
CA PRO A 45 2.48 1.87 19.74
C PRO A 45 3.28 2.02 18.45
N TYR A 46 4.40 2.72 18.54
CA TYR A 46 5.28 3.00 17.40
C TYR A 46 5.69 1.72 16.67
N ASN A 47 5.64 1.75 15.35
CA ASN A 47 6.29 0.78 14.47
C ASN A 47 6.81 1.48 13.22
N HIS A 48 7.83 0.94 12.55
CA HIS A 48 8.42 1.55 11.34
C HIS A 48 7.59 1.36 10.06
N GLY A 49 6.38 0.83 10.16
CA GLY A 49 5.52 0.38 9.07
C GLY A 49 4.77 1.46 8.29
N LEU A 50 3.76 1.02 7.55
CA LEU A 50 2.81 1.88 6.85
C LEU A 50 1.52 2.15 7.64
N ASN A 51 1.25 1.36 8.67
CA ASN A 51 0.19 1.66 9.63
C ASN A 51 0.56 2.91 10.43
N ALA A 52 -0.27 3.96 10.37
CA ALA A 52 -0.05 5.17 11.17
C ALA A 52 -0.14 4.85 12.67
N CYS A 53 1.00 4.97 13.38
CA CYS A 53 1.16 4.59 14.78
C CYS A 53 2.01 5.60 15.54
N TRP A 54 1.41 6.72 15.95
CA TRP A 54 2.17 7.88 16.38
C TRP A 54 2.76 7.79 17.78
N ASP A 55 2.26 6.93 18.67
CA ASP A 55 2.77 6.76 20.06
C ASP A 55 3.06 8.11 20.73
N LEU A 56 2.09 9.05 20.68
CA LEU A 56 2.29 10.43 21.17
C LEU A 56 2.43 10.45 22.70
N LYS A 57 3.42 11.18 23.21
CA LYS A 57 3.67 11.33 24.65
C LYS A 57 3.79 12.80 25.05
N GLU A 58 3.26 13.13 26.22
CA GLU A 58 3.34 14.48 26.78
C GLU A 58 4.79 14.99 26.80
N GLY A 59 4.99 16.20 26.29
CA GLY A 59 6.30 16.87 26.26
C GLY A 59 7.22 16.52 25.09
N GLU A 60 6.90 15.51 24.26
CA GLU A 60 7.68 15.19 23.05
C GLU A 60 7.72 16.38 22.08
N ARG A 61 8.84 16.51 21.36
CA ARG A 61 9.05 17.51 20.30
C ARG A 61 8.75 16.88 18.95
N VAL A 62 7.69 17.33 18.29
CA VAL A 62 7.18 16.72 17.07
C VAL A 62 7.27 17.69 15.89
N MET A 63 7.89 17.29 14.78
CA MET A 63 7.74 17.98 13.51
C MET A 63 6.60 17.33 12.72
N LEU A 64 5.53 18.07 12.44
CA LEU A 64 4.52 17.68 11.47
C LEU A 64 4.91 18.28 10.12
N ARG A 65 5.28 17.43 9.16
CA ARG A 65 5.63 17.88 7.80
C ARG A 65 4.46 17.62 6.87
N VAL A 66 3.89 18.70 6.36
CA VAL A 66 2.75 18.71 5.43
C VAL A 66 3.09 19.57 4.22
N ASP A 67 2.30 19.45 3.16
CA ASP A 67 2.42 20.27 1.98
C ASP A 67 1.08 20.86 1.55
N ASN A 68 1.12 21.77 0.59
CA ASN A 68 -0.05 22.44 0.03
C ASN A 68 -1.01 21.49 -0.74
N TRP A 69 -0.73 20.18 -0.81
CA TRP A 69 -1.65 19.18 -1.35
C TRP A 69 -2.46 18.47 -0.25
N HIS A 70 -2.14 18.68 1.03
CA HIS A 70 -2.94 18.18 2.15
C HIS A 70 -4.17 19.06 2.37
N SER A 71 -5.27 18.45 2.79
CA SER A 71 -6.47 19.15 3.23
C SER A 71 -6.21 19.96 4.51
N GLU A 72 -6.60 21.23 4.51
CA GLU A 72 -6.55 22.09 5.71
C GLU A 72 -7.35 21.50 6.88
N LEU A 73 -8.50 20.87 6.62
CA LEU A 73 -9.28 20.19 7.68
C LEU A 73 -8.46 19.10 8.39
N THR A 74 -7.64 18.38 7.63
CA THR A 74 -6.78 17.32 8.17
C THR A 74 -5.60 17.90 8.95
N ILE A 75 -4.99 18.98 8.45
CA ILE A 75 -3.91 19.69 9.15
C ILE A 75 -4.42 20.25 10.48
N GLU A 76 -5.59 20.88 10.49
CA GLU A 76 -6.23 21.40 11.71
C GLU A 76 -6.59 20.29 12.71
N ALA A 77 -7.04 19.13 12.24
CA ALA A 77 -7.29 17.98 13.11
C ALA A 77 -5.98 17.47 13.74
N CYS A 78 -4.88 17.44 12.97
CA CYS A 78 -3.57 17.06 13.47
C CYS A 78 -3.04 18.05 14.53
N LYS A 79 -3.22 19.36 14.34
CA LYS A 79 -2.90 20.37 15.36
C LYS A 79 -3.60 20.06 16.68
N LYS A 80 -4.92 19.86 16.61
CA LYS A 80 -5.76 19.62 17.79
C LYS A 80 -5.39 18.34 18.53
N ILE A 81 -5.06 17.24 17.83
CA ILE A 81 -4.63 16.01 18.52
C ILE A 81 -3.24 16.17 19.15
N LEU A 82 -2.31 16.88 18.50
CA LEU A 82 -1.00 17.18 19.07
C LEU A 82 -1.11 18.04 20.35
N GLU A 83 -1.99 19.05 20.32
CA GLU A 83 -2.31 19.89 21.49
C GLU A 83 -2.96 19.09 22.62
N LYS A 84 -3.91 18.20 22.30
CA LYS A 84 -4.56 17.32 23.28
C LYS A 84 -3.53 16.46 24.03
N TYR A 85 -2.52 15.95 23.33
CA TYR A 85 -1.43 15.15 23.92
C TYR A 85 -0.32 16.02 24.54
N LYS A 86 -0.47 17.35 24.52
CA LYS A 86 0.51 18.31 25.06
C LYS A 86 1.92 18.09 24.51
N VAL A 87 2.02 17.72 23.24
CA VAL A 87 3.32 17.66 22.57
C VAL A 87 3.74 19.09 22.20
N LYS A 88 5.05 19.33 22.15
CA LYS A 88 5.61 20.55 21.58
C LYS A 88 5.76 20.32 20.08
N TYR A 89 5.01 21.03 19.24
CA TYR A 89 5.04 20.75 17.81
C TYR A 89 5.46 21.95 16.96
N GLU A 90 6.09 21.65 15.83
CA GLU A 90 6.36 22.58 14.74
C GLU A 90 5.72 22.01 13.46
N ILE A 91 5.03 22.86 12.70
CA ILE A 91 4.50 22.45 11.39
C ILE A 91 5.39 23.01 10.30
N LYS A 92 6.01 22.11 9.54
CA LYS A 92 6.80 22.46 8.37
C LYS A 92 5.93 22.31 7.13
N TYR A 93 5.49 23.45 6.59
CA TYR A 93 4.78 23.52 5.32
C TYR A 93 5.76 23.49 4.15
N ILE A 94 5.50 22.61 3.18
CA ILE A 94 6.24 22.51 1.93
C ILE A 94 5.33 22.95 0.78
N ASP A 95 5.78 23.91 -0.01
CA ASP A 95 5.12 24.25 -1.27
C ASP A 95 5.61 23.31 -2.37
N ARG A 96 4.71 22.49 -2.91
CA ARG A 96 4.95 21.58 -4.04
C ARG A 96 4.46 22.14 -5.37
N GLY A 97 3.95 23.37 -5.38
CA GLY A 97 3.32 23.97 -6.53
C GLY A 97 1.92 23.39 -6.81
N PRO A 98 1.40 23.57 -8.03
CA PRO A 98 0.06 23.11 -8.41
C PRO A 98 -0.11 21.60 -8.23
N ILE A 99 -1.31 21.17 -7.85
CA ILE A 99 -1.66 19.74 -7.73
C ILE A 99 -1.69 19.13 -9.15
N PRO A 100 -0.78 18.21 -9.48
CA PRO A 100 -0.76 17.56 -10.80
C PRO A 100 -1.96 16.63 -10.94
N GLN A 101 -2.45 16.51 -12.17
CA GLN A 101 -3.39 15.46 -12.57
C GLN A 101 -2.60 14.34 -13.21
N TRP A 102 -2.74 13.14 -12.70
CA TRP A 102 -1.87 12.04 -13.08
C TRP A 102 -2.47 11.13 -14.15
N VAL A 103 -1.59 10.50 -14.93
CA VAL A 103 -1.85 9.28 -15.69
C VAL A 103 -0.84 8.20 -15.29
N GLY A 104 -1.15 6.93 -15.54
CA GLY A 104 -0.27 5.82 -15.10
C GLY A 104 1.17 5.95 -15.62
N ALA A 105 1.37 6.46 -16.83
CA ALA A 105 2.70 6.66 -17.39
C ALA A 105 3.56 7.73 -16.68
N ASP A 106 2.97 8.55 -15.81
CA ASP A 106 3.72 9.55 -15.02
C ASP A 106 4.51 8.91 -13.87
N GLU A 107 4.20 7.67 -13.49
CA GLU A 107 4.95 6.95 -12.46
C GLU A 107 6.45 6.87 -12.81
N VAL A 108 6.79 6.69 -14.10
CA VAL A 108 8.19 6.55 -14.50
C VAL A 108 8.99 7.79 -14.12
N ASP A 109 8.55 8.96 -14.59
CA ASP A 109 9.24 10.22 -14.35
C ASP A 109 9.15 10.63 -12.88
N TYR A 110 8.00 10.39 -12.25
CA TYR A 110 7.80 10.67 -10.83
C TYR A 110 8.83 9.91 -9.98
N TYR A 111 9.03 8.61 -10.19
CA TYR A 111 9.98 7.84 -9.38
C TYR A 111 11.45 8.05 -9.77
N LEU A 112 11.75 8.46 -11.00
CA LEU A 112 13.10 8.93 -11.34
C LEU A 112 13.48 10.19 -10.56
N PHE A 113 12.55 11.14 -10.43
CA PHE A 113 12.74 12.34 -9.61
C PHE A 113 12.72 12.00 -8.11
N ARG A 114 11.67 11.29 -7.68
CA ARG A 114 11.36 11.06 -6.27
C ARG A 114 12.40 10.21 -5.58
N THR A 115 12.88 9.14 -6.22
CA THR A 115 13.86 8.24 -5.61
C THR A 115 15.18 8.98 -5.32
N LYS A 116 15.61 9.85 -6.23
CA LYS A 116 16.76 10.72 -5.96
C LYS A 116 16.52 11.65 -4.77
N GLU A 117 15.37 12.32 -4.73
CA GLU A 117 14.99 13.18 -3.60
C GLU A 117 14.93 12.41 -2.27
N LEU A 118 14.50 11.15 -2.27
CA LEU A 118 14.46 10.32 -1.07
C LEU A 118 15.86 9.98 -0.54
N ALA A 119 16.81 9.67 -1.43
CA ALA A 119 18.20 9.45 -1.05
C ALA A 119 18.79 10.70 -0.39
N GLU A 120 18.51 11.89 -0.94
CA GLU A 120 18.94 13.17 -0.37
C GLU A 120 18.26 13.47 0.98
N TRP A 121 16.99 13.08 1.16
CA TRP A 121 16.31 13.23 2.45
C TRP A 121 16.88 12.34 3.53
N MET A 122 17.29 11.11 3.19
CA MET A 122 17.97 10.25 4.16
C MET A 122 19.25 10.89 4.67
N ASP A 123 20.05 11.50 3.79
CA ASP A 123 21.25 12.27 4.18
C ASP A 123 20.84 13.38 5.17
N MET A 124 19.94 14.27 4.75
CA MET A 124 19.45 15.39 5.57
C MET A 124 18.95 14.96 6.96
N TRP A 125 18.23 13.84 7.06
CA TRP A 125 17.73 13.35 8.35
C TRP A 125 18.85 12.83 9.25
N GLU A 126 19.90 12.22 8.70
CA GLU A 126 21.09 11.86 9.46
C GLU A 126 21.83 13.09 10.02
N GLU A 127 21.77 14.24 9.33
CA GLU A 127 22.24 15.51 9.89
C GLU A 127 21.29 16.07 10.97
N GLU A 128 19.99 16.11 10.71
CA GLU A 128 19.01 16.66 11.66
C GLU A 128 18.96 15.89 12.98
N GLU A 129 19.16 14.58 12.94
CA GLU A 129 19.30 13.74 14.14
C GLU A 129 20.42 14.21 15.06
N LYS A 130 21.54 14.71 14.51
CA LYS A 130 22.66 15.23 15.31
C LYS A 130 22.29 16.50 16.07
N ASN A 131 21.34 17.27 15.54
CA ASN A 131 20.81 18.46 16.20
C ASN A 131 19.86 18.10 17.36
N GLN A 132 19.33 16.88 17.38
CA GLN A 132 18.36 16.38 18.36
C GLN A 132 17.22 17.37 18.62
N LYS A 133 16.75 18.09 17.59
CA LYS A 133 15.71 19.13 17.70
C LYS A 133 14.34 18.52 17.98
N TYR A 134 14.07 17.36 17.39
CA TYR A 134 12.79 16.66 17.48
C TYR A 134 13.00 15.27 18.08
N ASP A 135 11.95 14.75 18.70
CA ASP A 135 11.87 13.35 19.12
C ASP A 135 11.11 12.53 18.07
N LYS A 136 10.25 13.19 17.28
CA LYS A 136 9.40 12.54 16.26
C LYS A 136 9.17 13.41 15.03
N ILE A 137 9.07 12.79 13.87
CA ILE A 137 8.63 13.42 12.61
C ILE A 137 7.41 12.67 12.09
N LEU A 138 6.30 13.38 11.91
CA LEU A 138 5.08 12.86 11.29
C LEU A 138 5.05 13.34 9.84
N MET A 139 5.17 12.43 8.87
CA MET A 139 5.22 12.80 7.47
C MET A 139 4.84 11.68 6.50
N GLY A 140 4.19 12.07 5.42
CA GLY A 140 4.02 11.28 4.20
C GLY A 140 3.26 9.96 4.35
N TYR A 141 2.87 9.42 3.20
CA TYR A 141 2.23 8.12 3.12
C TYR A 141 3.24 6.97 2.93
N GLY A 142 4.30 7.20 2.15
CA GLY A 142 5.41 6.27 1.94
C GLY A 142 6.76 6.97 1.99
N GLY A 143 7.83 6.27 1.59
CA GLY A 143 9.19 6.81 1.55
C GLY A 143 10.04 6.41 2.77
N PRO A 144 11.20 7.06 2.98
CA PRO A 144 12.27 6.52 3.80
C PRO A 144 11.90 6.50 5.27
N VAL A 145 12.37 5.46 5.96
CA VAL A 145 12.29 5.32 7.41
C VAL A 145 13.70 5.06 7.91
N LEU A 146 14.18 5.95 8.75
CA LEU A 146 15.35 5.70 9.58
C LEU A 146 14.81 5.07 10.85
N ALA A 147 14.78 3.74 10.91
CA ALA A 147 14.30 3.07 12.10
C ALA A 147 15.33 3.24 13.22
N GLU A 148 14.87 3.61 14.41
CA GLU A 148 15.64 3.55 15.66
C GLU A 148 16.94 4.37 15.71
N ARG A 149 16.87 5.63 15.27
CA ARG A 149 17.89 6.64 15.57
C ARG A 149 17.34 7.68 16.56
N PHE A 150 18.04 8.79 16.78
CA PHE A 150 17.64 9.82 17.75
C PHE A 150 16.25 10.43 17.49
N ILE A 151 15.66 10.19 16.31
CA ILE A 151 14.35 10.72 15.89
C ILE A 151 13.48 9.58 15.36
N LYS A 152 12.23 9.48 15.83
CA LYS A 152 11.24 8.52 15.31
C LYS A 152 10.50 9.11 14.11
N ILE A 153 10.61 8.49 12.94
CA ILE A 153 9.81 8.87 11.76
C ILE A 153 8.54 8.01 11.71
N GLN A 154 7.38 8.65 11.53
CA GLN A 154 6.06 8.02 11.46
C GLN A 154 5.21 8.53 10.29
N ARG A 155 4.35 7.65 9.77
CA ARG A 155 3.48 7.97 8.64
C ARG A 155 2.41 8.97 9.00
N MET A 156 2.21 9.92 8.10
CA MET A 156 1.09 10.85 8.07
C MET A 156 0.38 10.66 6.72
N PRO A 157 -0.41 9.58 6.56
CA PRO A 157 -1.02 9.21 5.30
C PRO A 157 -2.25 10.06 4.93
N PHE A 158 -2.66 10.97 5.82
CA PHE A 158 -3.96 11.63 5.78
C PHE A 158 -3.94 12.85 4.84
N ILE A 159 -4.01 12.59 3.52
CA ILE A 159 -4.06 13.66 2.51
C ILE A 159 -5.42 14.36 2.51
N THR A 160 -6.50 13.58 2.62
CA THR A 160 -7.88 14.08 2.60
C THR A 160 -8.63 13.66 3.87
N PRO A 161 -9.74 14.33 4.21
CA PRO A 161 -10.61 13.91 5.31
C PRO A 161 -11.22 12.52 5.06
N GLU A 162 -11.49 12.17 3.80
CA GLU A 162 -12.00 10.85 3.40
C GLU A 162 -11.03 9.73 3.81
N ILE A 163 -9.72 9.91 3.55
CA ILE A 163 -8.70 8.94 3.95
C ILE A 163 -8.68 8.81 5.48
N LEU A 164 -8.63 9.94 6.20
CA LEU A 164 -8.53 9.92 7.66
C LEU A 164 -9.77 9.32 8.34
N ALA A 165 -10.97 9.62 7.84
CA ALA A 165 -12.24 9.11 8.36
C ALA A 165 -12.57 7.69 7.88
N SER A 166 -11.55 6.83 7.69
CA SER A 166 -11.71 5.42 7.34
C SER A 166 -11.60 4.54 8.59
N PRO A 167 -12.40 3.45 8.69
CA PRO A 167 -12.21 2.43 9.72
C PRO A 167 -10.79 1.83 9.76
N ALA A 168 -10.01 1.94 8.68
CA ALA A 168 -8.60 1.54 8.65
C ALA A 168 -7.77 2.20 9.77
N HIS A 169 -8.12 3.43 10.12
CA HIS A 169 -7.41 4.22 11.13
C HIS A 169 -8.03 4.11 12.54
N ALA A 170 -9.23 3.55 12.65
CA ALA A 170 -9.82 3.16 13.93
C ALA A 170 -9.46 1.72 14.33
N MET A 171 -9.17 0.84 13.35
CA MET A 171 -8.97 -0.59 13.57
C MET A 171 -8.04 -0.91 14.75
N PRO A 172 -8.44 -1.81 15.67
CA PRO A 172 -7.65 -2.14 16.86
C PRO A 172 -6.25 -2.65 16.50
N ILE A 173 -5.23 -2.11 17.16
CA ILE A 173 -3.83 -2.45 16.86
C ILE A 173 -3.50 -3.91 17.15
N GLU A 174 -4.14 -4.54 18.15
CA GLU A 174 -3.99 -5.97 18.44
C GLU A 174 -4.38 -6.82 17.22
N VAL A 175 -5.45 -6.43 16.51
CA VAL A 175 -5.92 -7.12 15.31
C VAL A 175 -4.98 -6.91 14.14
N ILE A 176 -4.57 -5.67 13.89
CA ILE A 176 -3.60 -5.35 12.81
C ILE A 176 -2.31 -6.15 13.00
N ASN A 177 -1.74 -6.13 14.21
CA ASN A 177 -0.52 -6.86 14.52
C ASN A 177 -0.70 -8.38 14.37
N ALA A 178 -1.87 -8.91 14.71
CA ALA A 178 -2.17 -10.33 14.53
C ALA A 178 -2.21 -10.72 13.06
N MET A 179 -2.83 -9.92 12.19
CA MET A 179 -2.84 -10.14 10.73
C MET A 179 -1.43 -10.05 10.14
N ASP A 180 -0.69 -8.98 10.48
CA ASP A 180 0.69 -8.79 10.01
C ASP A 180 1.58 -9.98 10.40
N LYS A 181 1.50 -10.42 11.67
CA LYS A 181 2.27 -11.57 12.18
C LYS A 181 1.85 -12.88 11.51
N TRP A 182 0.56 -13.11 11.33
CA TRP A 182 0.01 -14.29 10.67
C TRP A 182 0.53 -14.43 9.24
N THR A 183 0.55 -13.32 8.50
CA THR A 183 1.03 -13.26 7.12
C THR A 183 2.55 -13.45 7.08
N TRP A 184 3.29 -12.74 7.94
CA TRP A 184 4.75 -12.85 8.03
C TRP A 184 5.22 -14.27 8.36
N ASP A 185 4.58 -14.92 9.33
CA ASP A 185 4.93 -16.28 9.75
C ASP A 185 4.82 -17.29 8.62
N ARG A 186 3.83 -17.15 7.73
CA ARG A 186 3.67 -18.05 6.60
C ARG A 186 4.71 -17.77 5.52
N ILE A 187 4.92 -16.50 5.18
CA ILE A 187 5.93 -16.10 4.20
C ILE A 187 7.31 -16.60 4.60
N ARG A 188 7.74 -16.31 5.84
CA ARG A 188 9.09 -16.69 6.28
C ARG A 188 9.26 -18.20 6.42
N ASN A 189 8.20 -19.00 6.52
CA ASN A 189 8.29 -20.46 6.60
C ASN A 189 8.09 -21.17 5.24
N ALA A 190 7.66 -20.44 4.20
CA ALA A 190 7.53 -20.99 2.86
C ALA A 190 8.89 -21.37 2.25
N LYS A 191 8.91 -22.43 1.43
CA LYS A 191 10.07 -22.88 0.64
C LYS A 191 10.05 -22.28 -0.76
N ARG A 192 8.88 -22.23 -1.38
CA ARG A 192 8.63 -21.59 -2.67
C ARG A 192 7.30 -20.86 -2.62
N ALA A 193 7.13 -19.88 -3.50
CA ALA A 193 5.85 -19.22 -3.69
C ALA A 193 5.51 -19.06 -5.16
N ARG A 194 4.21 -18.99 -5.43
CA ARG A 194 3.64 -18.64 -6.74
C ARG A 194 2.58 -17.56 -6.55
N ILE A 195 2.67 -16.51 -7.36
CA ILE A 195 1.68 -15.42 -7.45
C ILE A 195 0.98 -15.54 -8.79
N THR A 196 -0.34 -15.66 -8.81
CA THR A 196 -1.14 -15.53 -10.02
C THR A 196 -2.17 -14.42 -9.88
N ASP A 197 -2.56 -13.78 -10.98
CA ASP A 197 -3.66 -12.79 -10.99
C ASP A 197 -4.45 -12.91 -12.31
N PRO A 198 -5.80 -12.74 -12.32
CA PRO A 198 -6.61 -12.81 -13.53
C PRO A 198 -6.25 -11.82 -14.65
N GLU A 199 -5.51 -10.74 -14.34
CA GLU A 199 -4.94 -9.81 -15.33
C GLU A 199 -3.67 -10.36 -16.01
N GLY A 200 -3.23 -11.57 -15.66
CA GLY A 200 -2.19 -12.32 -16.39
C GLY A 200 -0.83 -12.42 -15.69
N THR A 201 -0.72 -11.99 -14.42
CA THR A 201 0.47 -12.28 -13.62
C THR A 201 0.55 -13.77 -13.33
N ASP A 202 1.74 -14.35 -13.49
CA ASP A 202 2.09 -15.71 -13.06
C ASP A 202 3.60 -15.73 -12.77
N MET A 203 3.96 -15.57 -11.51
CA MET A 203 5.34 -15.49 -11.03
C MET A 203 5.62 -16.61 -10.04
N SER A 204 6.84 -17.15 -10.06
CA SER A 204 7.31 -18.07 -9.02
C SER A 204 8.75 -17.77 -8.61
N PHE A 205 9.11 -18.09 -7.36
CA PHE A 205 10.46 -17.92 -6.83
C PHE A 205 10.71 -18.89 -5.66
N THR A 206 11.98 -19.09 -5.33
CA THR A 206 12.41 -19.85 -4.15
C THR A 206 12.68 -18.92 -2.98
N ASN A 207 12.14 -19.27 -1.81
CA ASN A 207 12.39 -18.56 -0.56
C ASN A 207 13.58 -19.17 0.18
N HIS A 208 14.77 -18.99 -0.42
CA HIS A 208 16.03 -19.59 0.03
C HIS A 208 16.33 -19.36 1.51
N ASP A 209 16.84 -20.39 2.20
CA ASP A 209 17.23 -20.32 3.62
C ASP A 209 18.26 -19.20 3.88
N GLU A 210 19.10 -18.86 2.90
CA GLU A 210 20.11 -17.81 3.05
C GLU A 210 19.56 -16.38 3.16
N TYR A 211 18.28 -16.16 2.85
CA TYR A 211 17.63 -14.89 3.15
C TYR A 211 17.37 -14.67 4.62
N TRP A 212 17.54 -15.71 5.44
CA TRP A 212 17.03 -15.75 6.79
C TRP A 212 18.15 -16.00 7.80
N ASP A 213 17.88 -15.67 9.06
CA ASP A 213 18.67 -16.22 10.17
C ASP A 213 18.39 -17.72 10.37
N ALA A 214 19.15 -18.36 11.26
CA ALA A 214 19.05 -19.79 11.50
C ALA A 214 17.66 -20.26 11.97
N ASN A 215 16.86 -19.38 12.57
CA ASN A 215 15.51 -19.69 13.06
C ASN A 215 14.42 -19.26 12.07
N ARG A 216 14.80 -18.62 10.95
CA ARG A 216 13.92 -17.92 10.02
C ARG A 216 12.99 -16.94 10.73
N GLU A 217 13.45 -16.31 11.81
CA GLU A 217 12.68 -15.30 12.56
C GLU A 217 12.86 -13.92 11.93
N PHE A 218 14.10 -13.61 11.57
CA PHE A 218 14.50 -12.37 10.89
C PHE A 218 15.24 -12.66 9.59
N TYR A 219 15.41 -11.60 8.80
CA TYR A 219 16.29 -11.66 7.64
C TYR A 219 17.75 -11.89 8.05
N ASN A 220 18.52 -12.47 7.14
CA ASN A 220 19.94 -12.73 7.32
C ASN A 220 20.68 -11.43 7.69
N PRO A 221 21.43 -11.41 8.81
CA PRO A 221 22.10 -10.19 9.28
C PRO A 221 23.13 -9.62 8.29
N GLU A 222 23.84 -10.46 7.54
CA GLU A 222 24.85 -10.01 6.58
C GLU A 222 24.20 -9.36 5.36
N LEU A 223 23.14 -9.97 4.82
CA LEU A 223 22.38 -9.37 3.71
C LEU A 223 21.71 -8.05 4.14
N THR A 224 21.17 -8.03 5.36
CA THR A 224 20.57 -6.82 5.95
C THR A 224 21.61 -5.71 6.10
N ALA A 225 22.77 -6.00 6.71
CA ALA A 225 23.86 -5.05 6.91
C ALA A 225 24.41 -4.51 5.59
N ARG A 226 24.45 -5.34 4.55
CA ARG A 226 24.88 -4.91 3.21
C ARG A 226 23.87 -3.98 2.53
N THR A 227 22.58 -4.20 2.75
CA THR A 227 21.51 -3.46 2.06
C THR A 227 21.16 -2.15 2.79
N TRP A 228 21.14 -2.17 4.12
CA TRP A 228 20.80 -1.02 4.98
C TRP A 228 21.88 -0.74 6.02
N THR A 229 23.14 -0.61 5.60
CA THR A 229 24.25 -0.26 6.50
C THR A 229 23.93 0.99 7.32
N GLY A 230 24.01 0.89 8.65
CA GLY A 230 23.69 1.99 9.57
C GLY A 230 22.19 2.25 9.79
N ASN A 231 21.32 1.38 9.27
CA ASN A 231 19.86 1.38 9.45
C ASN A 231 19.33 -0.07 9.47
N GLU A 232 20.11 -1.02 9.99
CA GLU A 232 19.83 -2.46 9.86
C GLU A 232 18.53 -2.87 10.54
N HIS A 233 18.12 -2.17 11.61
CA HIS A 233 16.86 -2.44 12.28
C HIS A 233 15.66 -2.31 11.33
N PHE A 234 15.68 -1.30 10.45
CA PHE A 234 14.64 -1.11 9.44
C PHE A 234 14.53 -2.32 8.52
N GLY A 235 15.69 -2.82 8.06
CA GLY A 235 15.81 -3.93 7.12
C GLY A 235 15.61 -5.33 7.73
N LYS A 236 15.63 -5.45 9.06
CA LYS A 236 15.72 -6.73 9.79
C LYS A 236 14.50 -7.63 9.63
N THR A 237 13.32 -7.03 9.46
CA THR A 237 12.04 -7.74 9.41
C THR A 237 11.10 -7.07 8.41
N TYR A 238 9.90 -7.63 8.26
CA TYR A 238 8.84 -7.05 7.43
C TYR A 238 8.48 -5.62 7.84
N LEU A 239 7.79 -4.93 6.92
CA LEU A 239 7.21 -3.61 7.16
C LEU A 239 5.75 -3.76 7.60
N PRO A 240 5.36 -3.39 8.84
CA PRO A 240 3.97 -3.53 9.29
C PRO A 240 2.96 -2.82 8.37
N GLY A 241 1.84 -3.48 8.07
CA GLY A 241 0.85 -3.01 7.08
C GLY A 241 1.26 -3.19 5.61
N HIS A 242 2.43 -3.78 5.35
CA HIS A 242 3.03 -3.91 4.02
C HIS A 242 4.01 -5.10 4.02
N ILE A 243 3.47 -6.30 4.24
CA ILE A 243 4.26 -7.50 4.49
C ILE A 243 4.97 -7.92 3.20
N THR A 244 6.28 -8.06 3.26
CA THR A 244 7.12 -8.42 2.12
C THR A 244 6.91 -9.90 1.76
N GLY A 245 6.11 -10.20 0.73
CA GLY A 245 5.80 -11.56 0.25
C GLY A 245 7.03 -12.33 -0.21
N ARG A 246 8.05 -11.62 -0.71
CA ARG A 246 9.40 -12.14 -0.89
C ARG A 246 10.40 -11.32 -0.06
N PRO A 247 11.58 -11.86 0.26
CA PRO A 247 12.67 -11.07 0.82
C PRO A 247 12.94 -9.82 -0.01
N TRP A 248 12.85 -8.65 0.61
CA TRP A 248 12.99 -7.33 0.00
C TRP A 248 14.44 -6.87 -0.23
N MET A 249 15.32 -7.82 -0.51
CA MET A 249 16.74 -7.61 -0.76
C MET A 249 17.22 -8.61 -1.80
N PHE A 250 18.29 -8.27 -2.52
CA PHE A 250 18.88 -9.19 -3.49
C PHE A 250 19.85 -10.17 -2.83
N HIS A 251 19.72 -11.44 -3.18
CA HIS A 251 20.78 -12.40 -2.98
C HIS A 251 21.78 -12.34 -4.15
N PRO A 252 23.10 -12.28 -3.89
CA PRO A 252 24.09 -12.01 -4.93
C PRO A 252 24.20 -13.09 -6.03
N PHE A 253 23.72 -14.30 -5.76
CA PHE A 253 23.84 -15.45 -6.68
C PHE A 253 22.67 -16.44 -6.63
N LYS A 254 21.54 -16.09 -5.98
CA LYS A 254 20.38 -16.99 -5.81
C LYS A 254 19.05 -16.32 -6.19
N GLU A 255 19.09 -15.27 -6.99
CA GLU A 255 17.86 -14.77 -7.59
C GLU A 255 17.35 -15.76 -8.62
N ASP A 256 16.11 -16.23 -8.45
CA ASP A 256 15.50 -17.24 -9.33
C ASP A 256 14.04 -16.93 -9.72
N GLY A 257 13.58 -15.70 -9.46
CA GLY A 257 12.23 -15.27 -9.77
C GLY A 257 11.93 -15.36 -11.26
N CYS A 258 10.94 -16.14 -11.68
CA CYS A 258 10.62 -16.33 -13.09
C CYS A 258 9.13 -16.27 -13.36
N GLY A 259 8.75 -15.70 -14.51
CA GLY A 259 7.37 -15.66 -14.98
C GLY A 259 6.98 -14.34 -15.62
N ILE A 260 5.71 -13.97 -15.45
CA ILE A 260 5.09 -12.77 -16.00
C ILE A 260 4.55 -11.90 -14.87
N ILE A 261 4.87 -10.61 -14.89
CA ILE A 261 4.15 -9.59 -14.12
C ILE A 261 3.26 -8.83 -15.11
N ALA A 262 1.96 -8.77 -14.85
CA ALA A 262 1.01 -8.04 -15.67
C ALA A 262 -0.11 -7.38 -14.85
N GLY A 263 -0.59 -6.23 -15.33
CA GLY A 263 -1.67 -5.48 -14.69
C GLY A 263 -1.93 -4.12 -15.33
N THR A 264 -2.92 -3.41 -14.78
CA THR A 264 -3.43 -2.12 -15.30
C THR A 264 -3.35 -0.99 -14.29
N THR A 265 -2.63 -1.15 -13.18
CA THR A 265 -2.51 -0.13 -12.14
C THR A 265 -1.11 -0.10 -11.54
N ASN A 266 -0.60 1.10 -11.27
CA ASN A 266 0.68 1.31 -10.59
C ASN A 266 0.53 2.27 -9.40
N HIS A 267 1.61 2.78 -8.78
CA HIS A 267 1.45 3.64 -7.59
C HIS A 267 0.82 5.01 -7.85
N ILE A 268 0.75 5.47 -9.10
CA ILE A 268 0.25 6.80 -9.42
C ILE A 268 -1.19 6.73 -9.94
N ALA A 269 -1.47 5.87 -10.90
CA ALA A 269 -2.80 5.78 -11.51
C ALA A 269 -2.96 4.45 -12.27
N PRO A 270 -4.19 4.11 -12.70
CA PRO A 270 -4.36 3.11 -13.73
C PRO A 270 -3.52 3.43 -14.97
N CYS A 271 -2.87 2.40 -15.51
CA CYS A 271 -2.02 2.43 -16.70
C CYS A 271 -2.54 1.44 -17.74
N ASP A 272 -2.09 1.59 -18.99
CA ASP A 272 -2.37 0.58 -20.02
C ASP A 272 -1.89 -0.79 -19.55
N TRP A 273 -2.59 -1.85 -19.97
CA TRP A 273 -2.20 -3.22 -19.60
C TRP A 273 -0.75 -3.46 -19.98
N THR A 274 0.06 -3.69 -18.96
CA THR A 274 1.52 -3.80 -19.08
C THR A 274 1.92 -5.24 -18.79
N GLN A 275 2.85 -5.78 -19.58
CA GLN A 275 3.39 -7.13 -19.38
C GLN A 275 4.91 -7.09 -19.34
N LEU A 276 5.47 -7.63 -18.26
CA LEU A 276 6.89 -7.73 -17.99
C LEU A 276 7.27 -9.23 -17.93
N VAL A 277 8.24 -9.64 -18.72
CA VAL A 277 8.83 -11.00 -18.66
C VAL A 277 9.99 -10.96 -17.70
N VAL A 278 9.99 -11.87 -16.72
CA VAL A 278 10.98 -11.94 -15.66
C VAL A 278 11.73 -13.27 -15.72
N GLU A 279 13.06 -13.23 -15.72
CA GLU A 279 13.96 -14.37 -15.65
C GLU A 279 15.02 -14.10 -14.58
N ASN A 280 15.18 -15.01 -13.61
CA ASN A 280 16.12 -14.87 -12.48
C ASN A 280 16.00 -13.50 -11.76
N SER A 281 14.76 -13.10 -11.48
CA SER A 281 14.36 -11.81 -10.90
C SER A 281 14.69 -10.59 -11.74
N LYS A 282 15.16 -10.74 -12.98
CA LYS A 282 15.44 -9.65 -13.91
C LYS A 282 14.34 -9.54 -14.96
N ILE A 283 13.84 -8.33 -15.19
CA ILE A 283 12.91 -8.08 -16.30
C ILE A 283 13.72 -8.09 -17.59
N THR A 284 13.48 -9.07 -18.44
CA THR A 284 14.20 -9.26 -19.71
C THR A 284 13.44 -8.69 -20.90
N GLN A 285 12.12 -8.56 -20.81
CA GLN A 285 11.27 -8.01 -21.88
C GLN A 285 10.09 -7.23 -21.30
N ILE A 286 9.68 -6.17 -22.00
CA ILE A 286 8.48 -5.37 -21.72
C ILE A 286 7.64 -5.38 -22.99
N ASN A 287 6.60 -6.22 -23.02
CA ASN A 287 5.87 -6.55 -24.25
C ASN A 287 4.76 -5.55 -24.58
N GLU A 288 4.09 -5.02 -23.56
CA GLU A 288 2.95 -4.09 -23.69
C GLU A 288 3.10 -2.92 -22.68
N GLY A 289 2.03 -2.16 -22.44
CA GLY A 289 2.00 -1.08 -21.43
C GLY A 289 1.95 0.34 -21.98
N GLY A 290 1.67 0.50 -23.28
CA GLY A 290 1.51 1.81 -23.92
C GLY A 290 2.67 2.76 -23.61
N GLU A 291 2.34 3.97 -23.18
CA GLU A 291 3.32 5.01 -22.85
C GLU A 291 4.16 4.66 -21.61
N PHE A 292 3.55 4.01 -20.60
CA PHE A 292 4.25 3.56 -19.40
C PHE A 292 5.34 2.53 -19.75
N GLY A 293 4.96 1.48 -20.49
CA GLY A 293 5.89 0.46 -20.98
C GLY A 293 6.97 1.03 -21.91
N ARG A 294 6.65 2.05 -22.72
CA ARG A 294 7.63 2.74 -23.57
C ARG A 294 8.70 3.44 -22.73
N LYS A 295 8.30 4.24 -21.74
CA LYS A 295 9.24 4.92 -20.84
C LYS A 295 10.10 3.93 -20.04
N LEU A 296 9.53 2.81 -19.58
CA LEU A 296 10.30 1.77 -18.91
C LEU A 296 11.34 1.13 -19.85
N ARG A 297 11.01 0.85 -21.11
CA ARG A 297 11.99 0.36 -22.10
C ARG A 297 13.14 1.34 -22.31
N ASP A 298 12.85 2.64 -22.34
CA ASP A 298 13.89 3.67 -22.46
C ASP A 298 14.84 3.65 -21.25
N VAL A 299 14.31 3.47 -20.04
CA VAL A 299 15.10 3.33 -18.81
C VAL A 299 15.92 2.04 -18.81
N MET A 300 15.32 0.93 -19.24
CA MET A 300 15.99 -0.36 -19.35
C MET A 300 17.20 -0.30 -20.28
N GLU A 301 17.04 0.33 -21.45
CA GLU A 301 18.12 0.51 -22.43
C GLU A 301 19.24 1.41 -21.90
N GLN A 302 18.89 2.53 -21.25
CA GLN A 302 19.88 3.47 -20.69
C GLN A 302 20.74 2.87 -19.57
N THR A 303 20.21 1.89 -18.84
CA THR A 303 20.85 1.35 -17.64
C THR A 303 21.47 -0.03 -17.85
N LYS A 304 21.27 -0.68 -19.00
CA LYS A 304 21.67 -2.08 -19.26
C LYS A 304 23.13 -2.41 -18.99
N ASP A 305 24.02 -1.43 -19.12
CA ASP A 305 25.46 -1.61 -18.97
C ASP A 305 26.00 -1.22 -17.58
N ILE A 306 25.13 -0.69 -16.71
CA ILE A 306 25.46 -0.21 -15.38
C ILE A 306 25.36 -1.35 -14.36
N GLN A 307 26.43 -1.54 -13.57
CA GLN A 307 26.38 -2.41 -12.39
C GLN A 307 25.98 -1.56 -11.18
N TYR A 308 24.78 -1.83 -10.64
CA TYR A 308 24.32 -1.17 -9.43
C TYR A 308 24.91 -1.85 -8.19
N PRO A 309 25.14 -1.11 -7.08
CA PRO A 309 25.54 -1.71 -5.82
C PRO A 309 24.52 -2.76 -5.36
N THR A 310 24.99 -3.89 -4.83
CA THR A 310 24.19 -5.05 -4.36
C THR A 310 23.37 -5.82 -5.40
N PHE A 311 23.24 -5.32 -6.63
CA PHE A 311 22.50 -6.01 -7.68
C PHE A 311 23.27 -7.26 -8.13
N PRO A 312 22.57 -8.35 -8.48
CA PRO A 312 23.20 -9.60 -8.92
C PRO A 312 23.89 -9.45 -10.28
N ASP A 313 23.38 -8.60 -11.17
CA ASP A 313 23.99 -8.29 -12.46
C ASP A 313 23.70 -6.83 -12.91
N LYS A 314 24.06 -6.50 -14.17
CA LYS A 314 23.89 -5.17 -14.75
C LYS A 314 22.45 -4.85 -15.14
N GLY A 315 22.07 -3.58 -15.02
CA GLY A 315 20.75 -3.07 -15.41
C GLY A 315 19.83 -2.85 -14.21
N ILE A 316 19.01 -1.79 -14.27
CA ILE A 316 18.16 -1.42 -13.14
C ILE A 316 16.91 -2.29 -12.99
N MET A 317 16.47 -2.95 -14.06
CA MET A 317 15.16 -3.61 -14.13
C MET A 317 15.15 -4.98 -13.44
N HIS A 318 15.32 -4.99 -12.12
CA HIS A 318 15.21 -6.16 -11.27
C HIS A 318 13.96 -6.10 -10.40
N TRP A 319 13.18 -7.18 -10.40
CA TRP A 319 12.06 -7.38 -9.51
C TRP A 319 12.57 -7.80 -8.13
N TRP A 320 12.15 -7.10 -7.08
CA TRP A 320 12.53 -7.40 -5.71
C TRP A 320 11.36 -7.34 -4.71
N GLU A 321 10.28 -6.64 -5.06
CA GLU A 321 9.18 -6.41 -4.13
C GLU A 321 7.93 -7.18 -4.56
N ALA A 322 7.33 -7.91 -3.62
CA ALA A 322 5.98 -8.45 -3.73
C ALA A 322 5.25 -8.19 -2.40
N SER A 323 4.98 -6.92 -2.12
CA SER A 323 4.51 -6.51 -0.80
C SER A 323 2.99 -6.60 -0.71
N ILE A 324 2.51 -7.14 0.40
CA ILE A 324 1.14 -7.51 0.70
C ILE A 324 0.56 -6.50 1.68
N GLY A 325 -0.52 -5.82 1.29
CA GLY A 325 -1.33 -5.06 2.22
C GLY A 325 -2.10 -5.98 3.18
N THR A 326 -2.40 -5.49 4.39
CA THR A 326 -3.08 -6.28 5.44
C THR A 326 -4.32 -5.62 6.03
N ASN A 327 -4.61 -4.35 5.71
CA ASN A 327 -5.73 -3.63 6.30
C ASN A 327 -6.99 -3.70 5.42
N PRO A 328 -8.10 -4.31 5.85
CA PRO A 328 -9.28 -4.54 5.01
C PRO A 328 -10.11 -3.28 4.71
N HIS A 329 -9.88 -2.17 5.43
CA HIS A 329 -10.69 -0.96 5.32
C HIS A 329 -10.02 0.16 4.51
N ILE A 330 -8.86 -0.12 3.96
CA ILE A 330 -8.20 0.75 2.98
C ILE A 330 -8.96 0.65 1.67
N HIS A 331 -9.24 1.80 1.05
CA HIS A 331 -9.94 1.88 -0.22
C HIS A 331 -9.36 3.01 -1.07
N ARG A 332 -9.58 2.94 -2.39
CA ARG A 332 -9.28 4.04 -3.31
C ARG A 332 -9.98 5.32 -2.84
N PRO A 333 -9.27 6.44 -2.64
CA PRO A 333 -9.95 7.71 -2.39
C PRO A 333 -10.73 8.13 -3.64
N ARG A 334 -11.94 8.65 -3.46
CA ARG A 334 -12.84 8.93 -4.59
C ARG A 334 -12.71 10.36 -5.11
N LYS A 335 -12.65 11.33 -4.20
CA LYS A 335 -12.64 12.74 -4.59
C LYS A 335 -11.28 13.12 -5.17
N ASP A 336 -11.30 13.77 -6.34
CA ASP A 336 -10.12 14.33 -7.04
C ASP A 336 -9.08 13.29 -7.50
N PHE A 337 -9.43 12.00 -7.54
CA PHE A 337 -8.53 10.95 -7.99
C PHE A 337 -8.38 10.89 -9.54
N PRO A 338 -7.17 10.64 -10.09
CA PRO A 338 -5.88 10.65 -9.43
C PRO A 338 -5.20 12.03 -9.53
N SER A 339 -4.87 12.64 -8.40
CA SER A 339 -4.17 13.94 -8.35
C SER A 339 -3.30 14.11 -7.12
N GLY A 340 -2.13 14.74 -7.26
CA GLY A 340 -1.19 14.92 -6.15
C GLY A 340 -0.91 13.60 -5.39
N PHE A 341 -1.18 13.55 -4.09
CA PHE A 341 -1.10 12.33 -3.28
C PHE A 341 -2.43 11.56 -3.15
N VAL A 342 -3.49 12.03 -3.80
CA VAL A 342 -4.73 11.28 -3.98
C VAL A 342 -4.54 10.36 -5.19
N ASN A 343 -3.88 9.23 -4.96
CA ASN A 343 -3.44 8.32 -6.00
C ASN A 343 -3.47 6.86 -5.50
N CYS A 344 -3.03 5.93 -6.35
CA CYS A 344 -3.00 4.50 -6.07
C CYS A 344 -2.00 4.08 -4.96
N LEU A 345 -1.22 5.02 -4.43
CA LEU A 345 -0.29 4.72 -3.35
C LEU A 345 -1.04 4.28 -2.09
N TYR A 346 -2.17 4.93 -1.77
CA TYR A 346 -2.95 4.65 -0.56
C TYR A 346 -3.55 3.25 -0.53
N GLU A 347 -4.06 2.79 -1.66
CA GLU A 347 -4.83 1.54 -1.76
C GLU A 347 -3.98 0.27 -1.74
N ARG A 348 -2.67 0.39 -1.97
CA ARG A 348 -1.74 -0.76 -2.01
C ARG A 348 -1.66 -1.53 -0.68
N VAL A 349 -1.97 -0.87 0.44
CA VAL A 349 -1.95 -1.49 1.78
C VAL A 349 -3.27 -2.14 2.18
N ARG A 350 -4.25 -2.16 1.25
CA ARG A 350 -5.46 -2.98 1.41
C ARG A 350 -5.08 -4.44 1.56
N SER A 351 -5.72 -5.13 2.51
CA SER A 351 -5.57 -6.57 2.70
C SER A 351 -5.62 -7.33 1.38
N GLY A 352 -4.63 -8.19 1.12
CA GLY A 352 -4.63 -9.10 -0.04
C GLY A 352 -4.26 -8.46 -1.38
N VAL A 353 -4.06 -7.14 -1.45
CA VAL A 353 -3.43 -6.49 -2.61
C VAL A 353 -1.93 -6.77 -2.56
N ILE A 354 -1.36 -7.15 -3.70
CA ILE A 354 0.09 -7.25 -3.88
C ILE A 354 0.52 -6.18 -4.87
N HIS A 355 1.49 -5.34 -4.53
CA HIS A 355 2.21 -4.61 -5.58
C HIS A 355 3.59 -5.22 -5.81
N MET A 356 3.88 -5.37 -7.10
CA MET A 356 5.08 -5.95 -7.66
C MET A 356 6.02 -4.81 -8.00
N GLY A 357 7.03 -4.58 -7.15
CA GLY A 357 7.97 -3.49 -7.29
C GLY A 357 9.30 -3.93 -7.89
N PHE A 358 9.84 -3.11 -8.78
CA PHE A 358 11.08 -3.37 -9.50
C PHE A 358 11.87 -2.08 -9.72
N GLY A 359 13.20 -2.22 -9.83
CA GLY A 359 14.13 -1.09 -9.86
C GLY A 359 15.12 -1.13 -8.69
N THR A 360 15.56 0.04 -8.24
CA THR A 360 16.38 0.18 -7.03
C THR A 360 15.56 -0.14 -5.78
N ILE A 361 16.21 -0.71 -4.76
CA ILE A 361 15.57 -0.98 -3.48
C ILE A 361 15.40 0.35 -2.74
N ILE A 362 14.15 0.78 -2.60
CA ILE A 362 13.82 2.09 -2.01
C ILE A 362 14.38 2.21 -0.59
N SER A 363 15.00 3.35 -0.29
CA SER A 363 15.60 3.64 1.02
C SER A 363 16.75 2.71 1.45
N SER A 364 17.35 1.98 0.50
CA SER A 364 18.58 1.21 0.74
C SER A 364 19.84 2.08 0.62
N MET A 365 20.94 1.62 1.21
CA MET A 365 22.24 2.26 1.02
C MET A 365 22.75 2.10 -0.41
N ALA A 366 22.38 1.00 -1.08
CA ALA A 366 22.70 0.76 -2.49
C ALA A 366 22.08 1.82 -3.42
N GLU A 367 20.83 2.19 -3.17
CA GLU A 367 20.14 3.27 -3.91
C GLU A 367 20.82 4.63 -3.68
N ARG A 368 21.17 4.95 -2.42
CA ARG A 368 21.90 6.18 -2.08
C ARG A 368 23.26 6.24 -2.78
N GLU A 369 24.01 5.15 -2.78
CA GLU A 369 25.32 5.06 -3.43
C GLU A 369 25.19 5.25 -4.95
N ALA A 370 24.26 4.54 -5.60
CA ALA A 370 24.00 4.68 -7.03
C ALA A 370 23.62 6.12 -7.41
N ALA A 371 22.77 6.78 -6.62
CA ALA A 371 22.39 8.17 -6.84
C ALA A 371 23.61 9.12 -6.72
N ARG A 372 24.50 8.90 -5.75
CA ARG A 372 25.75 9.68 -5.57
C ARG A 372 26.75 9.47 -6.71
N MET A 373 26.75 8.29 -7.33
CA MET A 373 27.52 8.00 -8.55
C MET A 373 26.94 8.68 -9.79
N GLY A 374 25.81 9.37 -9.68
CA GLY A 374 25.11 9.98 -10.80
C GLY A 374 24.38 8.98 -11.69
N HIS A 375 24.16 7.74 -11.22
CA HIS A 375 23.36 6.77 -11.93
C HIS A 375 21.87 7.11 -11.83
N LEU A 376 21.13 6.70 -12.85
CA LEU A 376 19.67 6.75 -12.82
C LEU A 376 19.17 5.77 -11.74
N VAL A 377 18.34 6.23 -10.83
CA VAL A 377 17.71 5.43 -9.76
C VAL A 377 16.19 5.58 -9.87
N GLY A 378 15.43 4.55 -9.49
CA GLY A 378 13.99 4.53 -9.67
C GLY A 378 13.38 3.21 -9.24
N HIS A 379 12.12 3.25 -8.81
CA HIS A 379 11.35 2.11 -8.30
C HIS A 379 9.92 2.21 -8.82
N TRP A 380 9.47 1.22 -9.59
CA TRP A 380 8.18 1.24 -10.30
C TRP A 380 7.37 0.00 -9.99
N HIS A 381 6.06 0.03 -10.29
CA HIS A 381 5.14 -0.93 -9.72
C HIS A 381 4.09 -1.39 -10.72
N LEU A 382 3.59 -2.60 -10.50
CA LEU A 382 2.27 -3.04 -10.96
C LEU A 382 1.51 -3.62 -9.77
N HIS A 383 0.23 -3.27 -9.63
CA HIS A 383 -0.64 -3.71 -8.54
C HIS A 383 -1.52 -4.87 -9.00
N LEU A 384 -1.67 -5.85 -8.13
CA LEU A 384 -2.51 -7.03 -8.29
C LEU A 384 -3.62 -6.91 -7.25
N TYR A 385 -4.86 -6.74 -7.72
CA TYR A 385 -6.03 -6.60 -6.84
C TYR A 385 -6.68 -7.93 -6.51
N PHE A 386 -6.50 -8.94 -7.37
CA PHE A 386 -7.09 -10.26 -7.18
C PHE A 386 -6.06 -11.39 -7.17
N PRO A 387 -4.87 -11.23 -6.56
CA PRO A 387 -3.85 -12.25 -6.65
C PRO A 387 -4.25 -13.49 -5.87
N THR A 388 -3.81 -14.65 -6.32
CA THR A 388 -3.67 -15.84 -5.48
C THR A 388 -2.18 -16.02 -5.17
N TYR A 389 -1.86 -16.08 -3.87
CA TYR A 389 -0.51 -16.24 -3.36
C TYR A 389 -0.39 -17.60 -2.67
N THR A 390 0.16 -18.57 -3.37
CA THR A 390 0.32 -19.94 -2.87
C THR A 390 1.77 -20.16 -2.43
N CYS A 391 1.94 -20.66 -1.21
CA CYS A 391 3.23 -21.06 -0.66
C CYS A 391 3.34 -22.58 -0.56
N GLU A 392 4.48 -23.11 -0.96
CA GLU A 392 4.90 -24.47 -0.62
C GLU A 392 5.48 -24.44 0.79
N MET A 393 4.84 -25.13 1.73
CA MET A 393 5.26 -25.23 3.13
C MET A 393 5.86 -26.61 3.43
N ASP A 394 6.44 -26.78 4.62
CA ASP A 394 6.84 -28.10 5.11
C ASP A 394 5.59 -28.96 5.39
N GLY A 395 5.12 -29.69 4.37
CA GLY A 395 3.98 -30.61 4.46
C GLY A 395 3.00 -30.45 3.30
N ASP A 396 2.24 -29.35 3.29
CA ASP A 396 1.23 -29.06 2.26
C ASP A 396 1.32 -27.60 1.80
N ASN A 397 0.77 -27.32 0.62
CA ASN A 397 0.70 -25.97 0.09
C ASN A 397 -0.40 -25.17 0.81
N GLU A 398 -0.14 -23.90 1.07
CA GLU A 398 -1.10 -22.98 1.69
C GLU A 398 -1.31 -21.74 0.82
N ASN A 399 -2.56 -21.32 0.65
CA ASN A 399 -2.87 -20.00 0.11
C ASN A 399 -2.77 -18.98 1.25
N ILE A 400 -1.88 -17.99 1.11
CA ILE A 400 -1.87 -16.82 2.02
C ILE A 400 -2.91 -15.80 1.54
N ILE A 401 -3.09 -15.70 0.22
CA ILE A 401 -4.11 -14.88 -0.43
C ILE A 401 -4.84 -15.75 -1.43
N GLU A 402 -6.18 -15.68 -1.43
CA GLU A 402 -7.02 -16.35 -2.41
C GLU A 402 -7.90 -15.33 -3.14
N ASN A 403 -7.63 -15.16 -4.44
CA ASN A 403 -8.33 -14.21 -5.31
C ASN A 403 -8.42 -12.80 -4.70
N GLY A 404 -7.33 -12.28 -4.13
CA GLY A 404 -7.27 -10.94 -3.53
C GLY A 404 -7.78 -10.79 -2.10
N ARG A 405 -8.18 -11.89 -1.43
CA ARG A 405 -8.46 -11.89 0.01
C ARG A 405 -7.36 -12.52 0.80
N LEU A 406 -6.86 -11.76 1.76
CA LEU A 406 -5.91 -12.24 2.73
C LEU A 406 -6.58 -13.26 3.67
N GLN A 407 -6.06 -14.47 3.72
CA GLN A 407 -6.63 -15.55 4.53
C GLN A 407 -6.53 -15.30 6.05
N ALA A 408 -5.71 -14.33 6.49
CA ALA A 408 -5.70 -13.83 7.86
C ALA A 408 -7.07 -13.29 8.32
N LEU A 409 -7.89 -12.77 7.39
CA LEU A 409 -9.23 -12.24 7.70
C LEU A 409 -10.24 -13.35 8.06
N ASP A 410 -9.95 -14.58 7.64
CA ASP A 410 -10.76 -15.77 7.89
C ASP A 410 -10.23 -16.60 9.06
N ASP A 411 -9.08 -16.24 9.63
CA ASP A 411 -8.45 -16.98 10.73
C ASP A 411 -9.30 -16.88 12.01
N PRO A 412 -9.74 -18.01 12.60
CA PRO A 412 -10.67 -18.00 13.72
C PRO A 412 -10.09 -17.34 14.99
N GLU A 413 -8.77 -17.40 15.19
CA GLU A 413 -8.14 -16.76 16.36
C GLU A 413 -8.06 -15.25 16.17
N ILE A 414 -7.79 -14.76 14.94
CA ILE A 414 -7.83 -13.32 14.64
C ILE A 414 -9.26 -12.78 14.77
N ARG A 415 -10.26 -13.49 14.26
CA ARG A 415 -11.68 -13.11 14.39
C ARG A 415 -12.13 -13.05 15.85
N LYS A 416 -11.60 -13.93 16.71
CA LYS A 416 -11.83 -13.91 18.16
C LYS A 416 -11.15 -12.74 18.86
N ILE A 417 -10.02 -12.23 18.36
CA ILE A 417 -9.46 -10.97 18.84
C ILE A 417 -10.40 -9.82 18.47
N CYS A 418 -10.93 -9.81 17.24
CA CYS A 418 -11.85 -8.77 16.75
C CYS A 418 -13.13 -8.69 17.58
N SER A 419 -13.67 -9.81 18.07
CA SER A 419 -14.92 -9.82 18.84
C SER A 419 -14.86 -9.04 20.16
N LYS A 420 -13.65 -8.68 20.64
CA LYS A 420 -13.48 -7.76 21.78
C LYS A 420 -13.89 -6.32 21.45
N TYR A 421 -13.98 -5.97 20.17
CA TYR A 421 -14.13 -4.61 19.66
C TYR A 421 -15.41 -4.41 18.82
N GLY A 422 -16.38 -5.31 18.96
CA GLY A 422 -17.63 -5.28 18.20
C GLY A 422 -17.80 -6.51 17.31
N ASP A 423 -18.58 -6.35 16.24
CA ASP A 423 -18.86 -7.41 15.27
C ASP A 423 -17.60 -7.76 14.44
N PRO A 424 -17.07 -9.00 14.52
CA PRO A 424 -15.94 -9.42 13.69
C PRO A 424 -16.18 -9.29 12.20
N GLU A 425 -17.42 -9.45 11.71
CA GLU A 425 -17.72 -9.32 10.28
C GLU A 425 -17.48 -7.90 9.79
N LEU A 426 -17.81 -6.89 10.60
CA LEU A 426 -17.58 -5.49 10.21
C LEU A 426 -16.10 -5.15 10.11
N TRP A 427 -15.26 -5.74 10.97
CA TRP A 427 -13.80 -5.54 11.00
C TRP A 427 -13.03 -6.38 9.98
N MET A 428 -13.50 -7.58 9.65
CA MET A 428 -12.77 -8.55 8.83
C MET A 428 -13.23 -8.58 7.37
N ASP A 429 -14.29 -7.84 7.05
CA ASP A 429 -14.69 -7.65 5.66
C ASP A 429 -13.93 -6.51 4.99
N GLU A 430 -13.47 -6.80 3.77
CA GLU A 430 -12.88 -5.79 2.91
C GLU A 430 -13.95 -4.78 2.51
N SER A 431 -13.70 -3.51 2.81
CA SER A 431 -14.64 -2.42 2.54
C SER A 431 -14.68 -2.02 1.07
N TRP A 432 -13.64 -2.35 0.32
CA TRP A 432 -13.51 -2.00 -1.08
C TRP A 432 -12.87 -3.14 -1.87
N ASN A 433 -13.47 -3.42 -3.03
CA ASN A 433 -12.94 -4.28 -4.09
C ASN A 433 -13.19 -3.51 -5.40
N PRO A 434 -12.18 -3.28 -6.25
CA PRO A 434 -12.40 -2.55 -7.50
C PRO A 434 -13.39 -3.30 -8.39
N ALA A 435 -14.21 -2.55 -9.13
CA ALA A 435 -15.09 -3.09 -10.15
C ALA A 435 -14.30 -3.28 -11.45
N VAL A 436 -14.02 -4.52 -11.85
CA VAL A 436 -13.27 -4.85 -13.06
C VAL A 436 -14.12 -5.74 -13.97
N PRO A 437 -14.75 -5.15 -15.01
CA PRO A 437 -15.51 -5.89 -16.03
C PRO A 437 -14.74 -7.08 -16.59
N GLY A 438 -15.39 -8.22 -16.72
CA GLY A 438 -14.78 -9.46 -17.22
C GLY A 438 -13.86 -10.18 -16.23
N ILE A 439 -13.63 -9.63 -15.03
CA ILE A 439 -12.91 -10.30 -13.93
C ILE A 439 -13.86 -10.60 -12.76
N ASN A 440 -14.39 -9.57 -12.12
CA ASN A 440 -15.25 -9.72 -10.94
C ASN A 440 -16.65 -9.12 -11.08
N MET A 441 -16.99 -8.61 -12.26
CA MET A 441 -18.35 -8.21 -12.61
C MET A 441 -18.63 -8.48 -14.09
N ASP A 442 -19.90 -8.44 -14.47
CA ASP A 442 -20.34 -8.63 -15.85
C ASP A 442 -19.63 -7.67 -16.83
N GLY A 443 -19.27 -8.20 -17.99
CA GLY A 443 -18.61 -7.45 -19.06
C GLY A 443 -17.45 -8.22 -19.70
N ASP A 444 -16.73 -7.55 -20.59
CA ASP A 444 -15.51 -8.05 -21.21
C ASP A 444 -14.31 -7.24 -20.72
N TYR A 445 -13.26 -7.93 -20.30
CA TYR A 445 -12.07 -7.28 -19.72
C TYR A 445 -11.37 -6.35 -20.70
N TRP A 446 -11.29 -6.71 -21.98
CA TRP A 446 -10.58 -5.90 -22.98
C TRP A 446 -11.43 -4.75 -23.48
N ASP A 447 -12.68 -5.03 -23.83
CA ASP A 447 -13.55 -4.05 -24.47
C ASP A 447 -14.09 -3.03 -23.47
N HIS A 448 -14.34 -3.42 -22.21
CA HIS A 448 -14.96 -2.56 -21.21
C HIS A 448 -14.00 -1.98 -20.17
N TYR A 449 -12.79 -2.55 -20.01
CA TYR A 449 -11.83 -2.10 -18.98
C TYR A 449 -10.42 -1.82 -19.52
N ALA A 450 -9.67 -2.83 -19.92
CA ALA A 450 -8.22 -2.76 -20.18
C ALA A 450 -7.83 -1.82 -21.33
N LYS A 451 -8.77 -1.49 -22.23
CA LYS A 451 -8.56 -0.50 -23.29
C LYS A 451 -8.44 0.94 -22.76
N ALA A 452 -9.07 1.26 -21.63
CA ALA A 452 -9.04 2.60 -21.04
C ALA A 452 -9.25 2.54 -19.51
N PRO A 453 -8.36 1.88 -18.75
CA PRO A 453 -8.59 1.57 -17.35
C PRO A 453 -8.73 2.83 -16.48
N LEU A 454 -7.97 3.89 -16.77
CA LEU A 454 -8.12 5.17 -16.06
C LEU A 454 -9.50 5.80 -16.28
N HIS A 455 -10.05 5.73 -17.49
CA HIS A 455 -11.38 6.26 -17.76
C HIS A 455 -12.46 5.49 -16.99
N TRP A 456 -12.38 4.16 -17.01
CA TRP A 456 -13.29 3.31 -16.25
C TRP A 456 -13.23 3.63 -14.75
N VAL A 457 -12.03 3.59 -14.15
CA VAL A 457 -11.84 3.84 -12.71
C VAL A 457 -12.36 5.21 -12.29
N LYS A 458 -12.11 6.27 -13.07
CA LYS A 458 -12.67 7.60 -12.76
C LYS A 458 -14.20 7.60 -12.80
N THR A 459 -14.78 6.88 -13.74
CA THR A 459 -16.25 6.75 -13.86
C THR A 459 -16.82 5.95 -12.69
N GLU A 460 -16.19 4.83 -12.33
CA GLU A 460 -16.55 4.01 -11.16
C GLU A 460 -16.57 4.87 -9.88
N LEU A 461 -15.52 5.64 -9.61
CA LEU A 461 -15.42 6.47 -8.41
C LEU A 461 -16.45 7.60 -8.39
N GLU A 462 -16.71 8.23 -9.54
CA GLU A 462 -17.73 9.28 -9.68
C GLU A 462 -19.13 8.73 -9.37
N VAL A 463 -19.47 7.56 -9.92
CA VAL A 463 -20.76 6.91 -9.68
C VAL A 463 -20.85 6.40 -8.24
N CYS A 464 -19.80 5.77 -7.69
CA CYS A 464 -19.79 5.34 -6.28
C CYS A 464 -19.96 6.54 -5.32
N ARG A 465 -19.37 7.71 -5.62
CA ARG A 465 -19.45 8.88 -4.77
C ARG A 465 -20.81 9.59 -4.85
N ASN A 466 -21.35 9.78 -6.05
CA ASN A 466 -22.53 10.63 -6.23
C ASN A 466 -23.85 9.84 -6.32
N TYR A 467 -23.79 8.54 -6.62
CA TYR A 467 -24.95 7.69 -6.84
C TYR A 467 -24.80 6.33 -6.14
N HIS A 468 -24.27 6.33 -4.92
CA HIS A 468 -23.83 5.12 -4.22
C HIS A 468 -24.85 3.97 -4.17
N PRO A 469 -26.12 4.17 -3.79
CA PRO A 469 -27.10 3.07 -3.80
C PRO A 469 -27.32 2.47 -5.19
N MET A 470 -27.24 3.30 -6.24
CA MET A 470 -27.32 2.81 -7.62
C MET A 470 -26.07 2.05 -8.03
N PHE A 471 -24.88 2.52 -7.62
CA PHE A 471 -23.62 1.82 -7.85
C PHE A 471 -23.66 0.41 -7.27
N MET A 472 -24.04 0.28 -5.99
CA MET A 472 -24.08 -1.02 -5.31
C MET A 472 -25.01 -2.00 -6.03
N LYS A 473 -26.20 -1.53 -6.44
CA LYS A 473 -27.14 -2.33 -7.25
C LYS A 473 -26.59 -2.69 -8.63
N MET A 474 -25.93 -1.75 -9.31
CA MET A 474 -25.38 -1.94 -10.66
C MET A 474 -24.33 -3.05 -10.70
N VAL A 475 -23.47 -3.11 -9.68
CA VAL A 475 -22.36 -4.06 -9.63
C VAL A 475 -22.67 -5.32 -8.81
N GLY A 476 -23.90 -5.45 -8.30
CA GLY A 476 -24.31 -6.57 -7.45
C GLY A 476 -23.57 -6.62 -6.11
N ALA A 477 -23.12 -5.47 -5.60
CA ALA A 477 -22.41 -5.37 -4.34
C ALA A 477 -23.35 -5.49 -3.13
N ASP A 478 -22.78 -5.95 -2.01
CA ASP A 478 -23.41 -5.95 -0.70
C ASP A 478 -23.52 -4.52 -0.14
N ASP A 479 -24.75 -4.05 0.08
CA ASP A 479 -25.07 -2.71 0.60
C ASP A 479 -25.15 -2.63 2.13
N LYS A 480 -24.56 -3.59 2.87
CA LYS A 480 -24.58 -3.60 4.34
C LYS A 480 -24.11 -2.31 5.02
N TYR A 481 -23.20 -1.55 4.40
CA TYR A 481 -22.72 -0.27 4.96
C TYR A 481 -23.66 0.91 4.63
N CYS A 482 -24.72 0.70 3.84
CA CYS A 482 -25.70 1.72 3.51
C CYS A 482 -26.84 1.83 4.54
N HIS A 483 -27.08 0.79 5.35
CA HIS A 483 -28.22 0.68 6.26
C HIS A 483 -27.86 0.05 7.61
N GLY A 484 -28.65 0.36 8.65
CA GLY A 484 -28.56 -0.28 9.97
C GLY A 484 -27.18 -0.20 10.63
N ALA A 485 -26.81 -1.26 11.36
CA ALA A 485 -25.57 -1.31 12.14
C ALA A 485 -24.30 -1.13 11.30
N GLY A 486 -24.29 -1.59 10.04
CA GLY A 486 -23.15 -1.38 9.14
C GLY A 486 -22.97 0.10 8.78
N ALA A 487 -24.06 0.81 8.53
CA ALA A 487 -24.02 2.26 8.29
C ALA A 487 -23.59 3.02 9.55
N ASP A 488 -24.13 2.68 10.72
CA ASP A 488 -23.75 3.32 11.99
C ASP A 488 -22.26 3.13 12.28
N TRP A 489 -21.76 1.91 12.05
CA TRP A 489 -20.34 1.59 12.18
C TRP A 489 -19.47 2.38 11.20
N TRP A 490 -19.85 2.45 9.92
CA TRP A 490 -19.10 3.21 8.91
C TRP A 490 -19.09 4.72 9.19
N LYS A 491 -20.21 5.27 9.66
CA LYS A 491 -20.42 6.71 9.90
C LYS A 491 -19.88 7.17 11.27
N GLY A 492 -18.76 6.62 11.70
CA GLY A 492 -18.07 6.99 12.94
C GLY A 492 -18.12 5.94 14.04
N GLY A 493 -19.11 5.03 14.03
CA GLY A 493 -19.25 3.97 15.04
C GLY A 493 -18.04 3.04 15.14
N CYS A 494 -17.25 2.89 14.08
CA CYS A 494 -15.98 2.15 14.09
C CYS A 494 -14.97 2.70 15.10
N CYS A 495 -15.12 3.95 15.54
CA CYS A 495 -14.26 4.55 16.56
C CYS A 495 -14.72 4.23 18.00
N GLU A 496 -15.92 3.66 18.20
CA GLU A 496 -16.56 3.43 19.52
C GLU A 496 -15.98 2.23 20.27
N HIS A 497 -14.66 2.23 20.43
CA HIS A 497 -13.93 1.29 21.27
C HIS A 497 -12.74 1.98 21.92
N SER A 498 -12.07 1.29 22.85
CA SER A 498 -10.90 1.82 23.55
C SER A 498 -11.15 3.18 24.25
N GLY A 499 -12.40 3.44 24.67
CA GLY A 499 -12.78 4.69 25.34
C GLY A 499 -12.93 5.91 24.42
N VAL A 500 -12.91 5.72 23.11
CA VAL A 500 -13.11 6.77 22.10
C VAL A 500 -14.59 6.77 21.66
N SER A 501 -15.12 7.93 21.32
CA SER A 501 -16.46 8.09 20.73
C SER A 501 -16.38 9.11 19.60
N ALA A 502 -17.16 8.90 18.55
CA ALA A 502 -17.20 9.76 17.38
C ALA A 502 -18.60 10.32 17.16
N PRO A 503 -18.72 11.54 16.60
CA PRO A 503 -20.00 12.01 16.10
C PRO A 503 -20.42 11.17 14.89
N VAL A 504 -21.73 11.03 14.69
CA VAL A 504 -22.27 10.46 13.46
C VAL A 504 -21.88 11.35 12.27
N LEU A 505 -21.31 10.75 11.25
CA LEU A 505 -20.89 11.44 10.04
C LEU A 505 -22.01 11.47 9.00
N PRO A 506 -22.33 12.62 8.39
CA PRO A 506 -23.23 12.67 7.25
C PRO A 506 -22.61 11.95 6.06
N GLY A 507 -23.42 11.43 5.14
CA GLY A 507 -22.92 10.69 3.98
C GLY A 507 -23.97 10.41 2.92
N ASN A 508 -23.54 9.83 1.82
CA ASN A 508 -24.35 9.62 0.61
C ASN A 508 -25.28 8.39 0.63
N CYS A 509 -25.42 7.73 1.78
CA CYS A 509 -26.33 6.60 1.98
C CYS A 509 -27.42 6.95 3.00
N CYS A 510 -28.64 6.48 2.71
CA CYS A 510 -29.91 6.85 3.32
C CYS A 510 -30.13 6.36 4.77
N GLY A 511 -29.06 6.18 5.54
CA GLY A 511 -29.13 5.57 6.87
C GLY A 511 -29.76 6.45 7.97
N HIS A 512 -29.75 7.78 7.84
CA HIS A 512 -30.39 8.68 8.82
C HIS A 512 -30.83 9.97 8.13
N ASP A 513 -32.08 10.03 7.69
CA ASP A 513 -32.79 11.31 7.65
C ASP A 513 -32.98 11.72 9.13
N HIS A 514 -32.12 12.60 9.62
CA HIS A 514 -32.33 13.23 10.91
C HIS A 514 -33.36 14.35 10.72
N ASP A 515 -34.59 14.09 11.14
CA ASP A 515 -35.56 15.12 11.54
C ASP A 515 -34.98 16.03 12.64
#